data_AF-A0A5R2MTS5-F1
#
_entry.id   AF-A0A5R2MTS5-F1
#
_cell.length_a   1.000
_cell.length_b   1.000
_cell.length_c   1.000
_cell.angle_alpha   90.00
_cell.angle_beta   90.00
_cell.angle_gamma   90.00
#
_symmetry.space_group_name_H-M   'P 1'
#
loop_
_entity.id
_entity.type
_entity.pdbx_description
1 polymer ?
#
loop_
_entity_poly.entity_id
_entity_poly.type
_entity_poly.pdbx_seq_one_letter_code
_entity_poly.pdbx_strand_id
1 'polypeptide(L)'
;MTPQDITKLIVRTSMKDRAAFDLLYRQTSAKLFGVCLRVLNDRGDAEEALQEVFVKIWTKADRFAVSDLSPISWLVAIARN
;
A
#
# COMPACT_ATOMS: atom_id res chain seq x y z
N MET A 1 11.55 6.55 -7.28
CA MET A 1 11.66 6.35 -5.82
C MET A 1 12.24 4.96 -5.54
N THR A 2 13.17 4.84 -4.61
CA THR A 2 13.86 3.56 -4.30
C THR A 2 13.04 2.70 -3.33
N PRO A 3 13.34 1.39 -3.19
CA PRO A 3 12.74 0.57 -2.15
C PRO A 3 12.95 1.13 -0.74
N GLN A 4 14.14 1.68 -0.44
CA GLN A 4 14.40 2.27 0.88
C GLN A 4 13.51 3.50 1.16
N ASP A 5 13.20 4.30 0.14
CA ASP A 5 12.30 5.43 0.30
C ASP A 5 10.87 4.97 0.63
N ILE A 6 10.36 3.92 -0.04
CA ILE A 6 9.05 3.34 0.29
C ILE A 6 9.03 2.81 1.72
N THR A 7 10.09 2.11 2.14
CA THR A 7 10.24 1.64 3.53
C THR A 7 10.09 2.80 4.52
N LYS A 8 10.78 3.93 4.29
CA LYS A 8 10.65 5.12 5.16
C LYS A 8 9.23 5.66 5.20
N LEU A 9 8.52 5.66 4.07
CA LEU A 9 7.13 6.10 4.02
C LEU A 9 6.19 5.16 4.79
N ILE A 10 6.37 3.85 4.69
CA ILE A 10 5.60 2.86 5.46
C ILE A 10 5.86 3.04 6.96
N VAL A 11 7.11 3.21 7.37
CA VAL A 11 7.47 3.43 8.78
C VAL A 11 6.86 4.73 9.32
N ARG A 12 6.90 5.84 8.57
CA ARG A 12 6.23 7.08 9.01
C ARG A 12 4.71 6.93 9.03
N THR A 13 4.13 6.17 8.11
CA THR A 13 2.70 5.84 8.10
C THR A 13 2.29 5.08 9.36
N SER A 14 3.13 4.17 9.89
CA SER A 14 2.83 3.46 11.15
C SER A 14 2.75 4.41 12.35
N MET A 15 3.48 5.52 12.30
CA MET A 15 3.44 6.63 13.26
C MET A 15 2.28 7.62 13.01
N LYS A 16 1.32 7.27 12.15
CA LYS A 16 0.16 8.10 11.77
C LYS A 16 0.53 9.44 11.12
N ASP A 17 1.67 9.48 10.43
CA ASP A 17 2.05 10.62 9.60
C ASP A 17 1.22 10.66 8.31
N ARG A 18 0.28 11.62 8.23
CA ARG A 18 -0.61 11.79 7.08
C ARG A 18 0.13 12.18 5.80
N ALA A 19 1.20 12.97 5.91
CA ALA A 19 1.97 13.41 4.73
C ALA A 19 2.76 12.24 4.13
N ALA A 20 3.32 11.38 4.98
CA ALA A 20 3.96 10.14 4.52
C ALA A 20 2.95 9.20 3.84
N PHE A 21 1.74 9.08 4.39
CA PHE A 21 0.68 8.26 3.81
C PHE A 21 0.21 8.79 2.45
N ASP A 22 -0.01 10.10 2.32
CA ASP A 22 -0.37 10.72 1.04
C ASP A 22 0.71 10.50 -0.02
N LEU A 23 1.98 10.66 0.36
CA LEU A 23 3.09 10.42 -0.56
C LEU A 23 3.22 8.93 -0.93
N LEU A 24 3.02 8.02 0.03
CA LEU A 24 2.98 6.58 -0.24
C LEU A 24 1.87 6.23 -1.23
N TYR A 25 0.67 6.81 -1.05
CA TYR A 25 -0.46 6.66 -1.96
C TYR A 25 -0.11 7.12 -3.37
N ARG A 26 0.36 8.37 -3.54
CA ARG A 26 0.71 8.94 -4.85
C ARG A 26 1.71 8.08 -5.62
N GLN A 27 2.61 7.42 -4.91
CA GLN A 27 3.74 6.71 -5.49
C GLN A 27 3.46 5.23 -5.76
N THR A 28 2.42 4.66 -5.14
CA THR A 28 2.14 3.22 -5.21
C THR A 28 0.74 2.86 -5.68
N SER A 29 -0.21 3.81 -5.66
CA SER A 29 -1.61 3.61 -6.05
C SER A 29 -1.76 3.01 -7.45
N ALA A 30 -1.07 3.53 -8.47
CA ALA A 30 -1.14 2.99 -9.83
C ALA A 30 -0.73 1.50 -9.92
N LYS A 31 0.28 1.10 -9.15
CA LYS A 31 0.73 -0.30 -9.10
C LYS A 31 -0.29 -1.19 -8.41
N LEU A 32 -0.78 -0.77 -7.24
CA LEU A 32 -1.74 -1.55 -6.47
C LEU A 32 -3.09 -1.63 -7.20
N PHE A 33 -3.49 -0.55 -7.87
CA PHE A 33 -4.66 -0.53 -8.74
C PHE A 33 -4.54 -1.58 -9.85
N GLY A 34 -3.38 -1.68 -10.52
CA GLY A 34 -3.15 -2.72 -11.52
C GLY A 34 -3.17 -4.14 -10.96
N VAL A 35 -2.87 -4.33 -9.67
CA VAL A 35 -3.05 -5.63 -8.99
C VAL A 35 -4.53 -5.90 -8.77
N CYS A 36 -5.28 -4.96 -8.18
CA CYS A 36 -6.71 -5.08 -7.94
C CYS A 36 -7.48 -5.35 -9.25
N LEU A 37 -7.20 -4.57 -10.29
CA LEU A 37 -7.83 -4.71 -11.60
C LEU A 37 -7.59 -6.08 -12.23
N ARG A 38 -6.38 -6.66 -12.08
CA ARG A 38 -6.10 -8.00 -12.60
C ARG A 38 -6.87 -9.09 -11.86
N VAL A 39 -7.17 -8.88 -10.58
CA VAL A 39 -7.90 -9.86 -9.76
C VAL A 39 -9.40 -9.76 -9.99
N LEU A 40 -9.94 -8.54 -10.06
CA LEU A 40 -11.38 -8.30 -10.10
C LEU A 40 -11.93 -8.21 -11.53
N ASN A 41 -11.10 -7.83 -12.50
CA ASN A 41 -11.49 -7.63 -13.90
C ASN A 41 -12.65 -6.64 -14.12
N ASP A 42 -12.94 -5.81 -13.12
CA ASP A 42 -13.86 -4.68 -13.18
C ASP A 42 -13.15 -3.44 -12.63
N ARG A 43 -13.38 -2.29 -13.28
CA ARG A 43 -12.71 -1.04 -12.92
C ARG A 43 -13.27 -0.45 -11.63
N GLY A 44 -14.59 -0.43 -11.46
CA GLY A 44 -15.26 0.14 -10.30
C GLY A 44 -14.89 -0.65 -9.04
N ASP A 45 -15.00 -1.98 -9.11
CA ASP A 45 -14.62 -2.85 -8.00
C ASP A 45 -13.13 -2.70 -7.64
N ALA A 46 -12.26 -2.52 -8.65
CA ALA A 46 -10.84 -2.28 -8.42
C ALA A 46 -10.54 -0.93 -7.76
N GLU A 47 -11.32 0.11 -8.04
CA GLU A 47 -11.19 1.42 -7.39
C GLU A 47 -11.65 1.34 -5.93
N GLU A 48 -12.75 0.63 -5.63
CA GLU A 48 -13.22 0.38 -4.27
C GLU A 48 -12.21 -0.44 -3.47
N ALA A 49 -11.76 -1.57 -4.02
CA ALA A 49 -10.75 -2.41 -3.38
C ALA A 49 -9.45 -1.64 -3.10
N LEU A 50 -9.01 -0.77 -4.03
CA LEU A 50 -7.83 0.07 -3.80
C LEU A 50 -7.99 0.97 -2.58
N GLN A 51 -9.17 1.57 -2.38
CA GLN A 51 -9.44 2.41 -1.23
C GLN A 51 -9.34 1.59 0.07
N GLU A 52 -9.95 0.41 0.11
CA GLU A 52 -9.85 -0.50 1.26
C GLU A 52 -8.40 -0.92 1.55
N VAL A 53 -7.61 -1.16 0.51
CA VAL A 53 -6.18 -1.50 0.64
C VAL A 53 -5.42 -0.38 1.32
N PHE A 54 -5.67 0.88 0.97
CA PHE A 54 -5.01 2.00 1.63
C PHE A 54 -5.50 2.23 3.06
N VAL A 55 -6.77 1.94 3.36
CA VAL A 55 -7.26 1.89 4.75
C VAL A 55 -6.54 0.79 5.55
N LYS A 56 -6.36 -0.40 4.97
CA LYS A 56 -5.59 -1.51 5.57
C LYS A 56 -4.13 -1.12 5.78
N ILE A 57 -3.50 -0.43 4.83
CA ILE A 57 -2.12 0.07 4.96
C ILE A 57 -2.03 1.08 6.12
N TRP A 58 -2.93 2.06 6.19
CA TRP A 58 -2.96 3.05 7.27
C TRP A 58 -3.10 2.41 8.67
N THR A 59 -3.91 1.36 8.77
CA THR A 59 -4.20 0.68 10.03
C THR A 59 -3.15 -0.35 10.44
N LYS A 60 -2.42 -0.94 9.47
CA LYS A 60 -1.50 -2.07 9.71
C LYS A 60 -0.03 -1.78 9.36
N ALA A 61 0.34 -0.54 9.05
CA ALA A 61 1.71 -0.16 8.68
C ALA A 61 2.76 -0.54 9.73
N ASP A 62 2.40 -0.61 11.00
CA ASP A 62 3.24 -1.11 12.10
C ASP A 62 3.71 -2.55 11.88
N ARG A 63 2.88 -3.38 11.24
CA ARG A 63 3.20 -4.78 10.96
C ARG A 63 4.29 -4.96 9.90
N PHE A 64 4.65 -3.92 9.17
CA PHE A 64 5.75 -3.99 8.21
C PHE A 64 7.10 -4.22 8.91
N ALA A 65 7.28 -3.71 10.13
CA ALA A 65 8.55 -3.82 10.87
C ALA A 65 8.97 -5.27 11.18
N VAL A 66 8.01 -6.20 11.24
CA VAL A 66 8.23 -7.64 11.48
C VAL A 66 8.04 -8.48 10.23
N SER A 67 7.96 -7.85 9.05
CA SER A 67 7.78 -8.54 7.78
C SER A 67 9.14 -8.81 7.12
N ASP A 68 9.31 -10.03 6.60
CA ASP A 68 10.46 -10.40 5.75
C ASP A 68 10.28 -9.98 4.28
N LEU A 69 9.18 -9.29 3.94
CA LEU A 69 8.88 -8.88 2.58
C LEU A 69 9.57 -7.57 2.22
N SER A 70 9.95 -7.43 0.94
CA SER A 70 10.26 -6.13 0.38
C SER A 70 9.06 -5.17 0.54
N PRO A 71 9.27 -3.84 0.64
CA PRO A 71 8.18 -2.88 0.86
C PRO A 71 7.10 -2.97 -0.21
N ILE A 72 7.47 -3.17 -1.48
CA ILE A 72 6.49 -3.35 -2.56
C ILE A 72 5.77 -4.69 -2.45
N SER A 73 6.49 -5.77 -2.13
CA SER A 73 5.87 -7.09 -1.92
C SER A 73 4.86 -7.07 -0.78
N TRP A 74 5.16 -6.36 0.30
CA TRP A 74 4.25 -6.19 1.44
C TRP A 74 2.98 -5.42 1.07
N LEU A 75 3.11 -4.30 0.35
CA LEU A 75 1.95 -3.54 -0.15
C LEU A 75 1.07 -4.38 -1.09
N VAL A 76 1.68 -5.15 -1.98
CA VAL A 76 0.96 -6.07 -2.88
C VAL A 76 0.30 -7.21 -2.12
N ALA A 77 0.93 -7.71 -1.05
CA ALA A 77 0.32 -8.72 -0.19
C ALA A 77 -0.93 -8.18 0.50
N ILE A 78 -0.92 -6.92 0.97
CA ILE A 78 -2.15 -6.28 1.49
C ILE A 78 -3.19 -6.14 0.39
N ALA A 79 -2.79 -5.81 -0.85
CA ALA A 79 -3.72 -5.67 -1.97
C ALA A 79 -4.41 -6.97 -2.42
N ARG A 80 -3.89 -8.12 -1.99
CA ARG A 80 -4.43 -9.45 -2.35
C ARG A 80 -5.18 -10.13 -1.21
N ASN A 81 -5.15 -9.58 0.02
CA ASN A 81 -5.74 -10.13 1.24
C ASN A 81 -6.91 -9.26 1.71
#